data_AF-A0A0L6WGF8-F1
#
_entry.id   AF-A0A0L6WGF8-F1
#
_cell.length_a   1.000
_cell.length_b   1.000
_cell.length_c   1.000
_cell.angle_alpha   90.00
_cell.angle_beta   90.00
_cell.angle_gamma   90.00
#
_symmetry.space_group_name_H-M   'P 1'
#
loop_
_entity.id
_entity.type
_entity.pdbx_description
1 polymer ?
#
loop_
_entity_poly.entity_id
_entity_poly.type
_entity_poly.pdbx_seq_one_letter_code
_entity_poly.pdbx_strand_id
1 'polypeptide(L)' 'MPGKKRCQHQIGTENQCNSAALRIVGQCPHCRAQFCGTHRLPEHHSCTNLEDCRQQAFERNKMKLESERTVASKMATA' A
#
# COMPACT_ATOMS: atom_id res chain seq x y z
N MET A 1 -31.22 1.94 7.33
CA MET A 1 -30.20 2.52 6.43
C MET A 1 -28.83 2.10 6.95
N PRO A 2 -27.94 1.49 6.14
CA PRO A 2 -26.62 1.08 6.62
C PRO A 2 -25.85 2.31 7.10
N GLY A 3 -25.37 2.28 8.35
CA GLY A 3 -24.70 3.40 9.00
C GLY A 3 -23.51 3.91 8.18
N LYS A 4 -23.36 5.24 8.12
CA LYS A 4 -22.22 5.88 7.44
C LYS A 4 -20.94 5.43 8.15
N LYS A 5 -20.06 4.75 7.42
CA LYS A 5 -18.78 4.32 7.97
C LYS A 5 -17.89 5.55 8.22
N ARG A 6 -17.20 5.57 9.35
CA ARG A 6 -16.29 6.65 9.76
C ARG A 6 -14.86 6.37 9.33
N CYS A 7 -14.07 7.43 9.25
CA CYS A 7 -12.64 7.35 9.02
C CYS A 7 -11.97 6.52 10.12
N GLN A 8 -11.09 5.61 9.71
CA GLN A 8 -10.37 4.69 10.58
C GLN A 8 -8.98 5.22 10.97
N HIS A 9 -8.73 6.51 10.76
CA HIS A 9 -7.50 7.14 11.21
C HIS A 9 -7.52 7.28 12.72
N GLN A 10 -6.49 6.73 13.38
CA GLN A 10 -6.30 6.87 14.83
C GLN A 10 -7.50 6.36 15.66
N ILE A 11 -8.13 5.25 15.23
CA ILE A 11 -9.24 4.63 16.00
C ILE A 11 -8.75 4.24 17.39
N GLY A 12 -9.43 4.74 18.42
CA GLY A 12 -9.13 4.40 19.81
C GLY A 12 -8.09 5.30 20.47
N THR A 13 -7.60 6.35 19.80
CA THR A 13 -6.77 7.39 20.40
C THR A 13 -7.50 8.73 20.47
N GLU A 14 -6.95 9.69 21.21
CA GLU A 14 -7.48 11.05 21.34
C GLU A 14 -7.59 11.81 20.00
N ASN A 15 -6.78 11.44 19.01
CA ASN A 15 -6.74 12.05 17.68
C ASN A 15 -7.62 11.31 16.65
N GLN A 16 -8.61 10.54 17.11
CA GLN A 16 -9.52 9.82 16.22
C GLN A 16 -10.24 10.76 15.26
N CYS A 17 -10.10 10.52 13.95
CA CYS A 17 -10.79 11.31 12.96
C CYS A 17 -12.30 11.01 12.94
N ASN A 18 -13.12 12.01 13.24
CA ASN A 18 -14.59 11.87 13.27
C ASN A 18 -15.25 11.96 11.88
N SER A 19 -14.47 12.24 10.83
CA SER A 19 -14.97 12.45 9.48
C SER A 19 -15.60 11.18 8.88
N ALA A 20 -16.57 11.37 7.98
CA ALA A 20 -17.16 10.26 7.23
C ALA A 20 -16.14 9.66 6.25
N ALA A 21 -16.11 8.34 6.16
CA ALA A 21 -15.30 7.65 5.16
C ALA A 21 -15.94 7.77 3.77
N LEU A 22 -15.10 7.91 2.75
CA LEU A 22 -15.53 7.92 1.36
C LEU A 22 -15.84 6.49 0.91
N ARG A 23 -17.04 6.24 0.39
CA ARG A 23 -17.49 4.87 0.05
C ARG A 23 -16.73 4.23 -1.13
N ILE A 24 -16.27 5.03 -2.09
CA ILE A 24 -15.63 4.54 -3.31
C ILE A 24 -14.11 4.67 -3.21
N VAL A 25 -13.62 5.87 -2.86
CA VAL A 25 -12.18 6.20 -2.86
C VAL A 25 -11.55 6.22 -1.48
N GLY A 26 -12.33 5.92 -0.43
CA GLY A 26 -11.84 5.96 0.95
C GLY A 26 -11.18 4.67 1.40
N GLN A 27 -11.23 3.59 0.61
CA GLN A 27 -10.60 2.33 0.98
C GLN A 27 -9.12 2.33 0.56
N CYS A 28 -8.22 2.15 1.53
CA CYS A 28 -6.81 1.99 1.23
C CYS A 28 -6.55 0.59 0.63
N PRO A 29 -5.84 0.45 -0.48
CA PRO A 29 -5.59 -0.85 -1.12
C PRO A 29 -4.68 -1.78 -0.29
N HIS A 30 -3.85 -1.21 0.59
CA HIS A 30 -2.87 -1.97 1.38
C HIS A 30 -3.47 -2.53 2.67
N CYS A 31 -4.12 -1.68 3.48
CA CYS A 31 -4.71 -2.09 4.76
C CYS A 31 -6.22 -2.36 4.70
N ARG A 32 -6.87 -2.11 3.55
CA ARG A 32 -8.34 -2.24 3.34
C ARG A 32 -9.21 -1.45 4.32
N ALA A 33 -8.60 -0.58 5.12
CA ALA A 33 -9.25 0.34 6.02
C ALA A 33 -9.90 1.50 5.27
N GLN A 34 -10.86 2.15 5.91
CA GLN A 34 -11.68 3.20 5.31
C GLN A 34 -11.36 4.57 5.87
N PHE A 35 -11.20 5.55 5.01
CA PHE A 35 -10.71 6.88 5.34
C PHE A 35 -11.54 7.98 4.69
N CYS A 36 -11.46 9.18 5.27
CA CYS A 36 -12.04 10.40 4.70
C CYS A 36 -11.14 10.98 3.59
N GLY A 37 -11.60 12.06 2.93
CA GLY A 37 -10.85 12.70 1.85
C GLY A 37 -9.44 13.14 2.22
N THR A 38 -9.18 13.50 3.48
CA THR A 38 -7.87 13.94 3.96
C THR A 38 -6.95 12.77 4.29
N HIS A 39 -7.48 11.66 4.82
CA HIS A 39 -6.68 10.50 5.27
C HIS A 39 -6.64 9.35 4.26
N ARG A 40 -7.20 9.50 3.06
CA ARG A 40 -7.24 8.44 2.03
C ARG A 40 -5.85 7.99 1.56
N LEU A 41 -4.88 8.88 1.63
CA LEU A 41 -3.50 8.63 1.21
C LEU A 41 -2.75 7.86 2.31
N PRO A 42 -1.93 6.86 1.95
CA PRO A 42 -1.23 6.04 2.92
C PRO A 42 -0.19 6.81 3.75
N GLU A 43 0.35 7.92 3.21
CA GLU A 43 1.18 8.89 3.94
C GLU A 43 0.43 9.56 5.10
N HIS A 44 -0.86 9.88 4.90
CA HIS A 44 -1.65 10.65 5.85
C HIS A 44 -2.20 9.81 7.00
N HIS A 45 -2.37 8.50 6.80
CA HIS A 45 -2.82 7.59 7.86
C HIS A 45 -1.72 6.68 8.39
N SER A 46 -0.46 6.92 8.01
CA SER A 46 0.69 6.12 8.40
C SER A 46 0.41 4.62 8.24
N CYS A 47 0.09 4.22 7.00
CA CYS A 47 -0.32 2.86 6.71
C CYS A 47 0.73 1.84 7.17
N THR A 48 0.37 0.94 8.09
CA THR A 48 1.28 -0.08 8.64
C THR A 48 1.79 -1.05 7.57
N ASN A 49 0.98 -1.34 6.55
CA ASN A 49 1.32 -2.29 5.48
C ASN A 49 2.07 -1.66 4.29
N LEU A 50 2.50 -0.40 4.39
CA LEU A 50 3.21 0.29 3.32
C LEU A 50 4.64 -0.27 3.17
N GLU A 51 5.30 -0.55 4.29
CA GLU A 51 6.65 -1.11 4.32
C GLU A 51 6.68 -2.55 3.79
N ASP A 52 5.74 -3.39 4.22
CA ASP A 52 5.62 -4.78 3.74
C ASP A 52 5.33 -4.81 2.23
N CYS A 53 4.42 -3.96 1.76
CA CYS A 53 4.14 -3.84 0.32
C CYS A 53 5.37 -3.38 -0.48
N ARG A 54 6.19 -2.49 0.08
CA ARG A 54 7.43 -2.02 -0.56
C ARG A 54 8.45 -3.16 -0.64
N GLN A 55 8.60 -3.94 0.43
CA GLN A 55 9.50 -5.09 0.45
C GLN A 55 9.07 -6.16 -0.57
N GLN A 56 7.77 -6.46 -0.64
CA GLN A 56 7.23 -7.42 -1.58
C GLN A 56 7.41 -6.96 -3.05
N ALA A 57 7.23 -5.66 -3.32
CA ALA A 57 7.50 -5.10 -4.64
C ALA A 57 8.99 -5.16 -4.99
N PHE A 58 9.87 -4.87 -4.02
CA PHE A 58 11.31 -4.97 -4.19
C PHE A 58 11.75 -6.40 -4.52
N GLU A 59 11.25 -7.39 -3.78
CA GLU A 59 11.59 -8.79 -4.01
C GLU A 59 11.11 -9.29 -5.37
N ARG A 60 9.90 -8.92 -5.80
CA ARG A 60 9.40 -9.23 -7.15
C ARG A 60 10.23 -8.61 -8.25
N ASN A 61 10.62 -7.34 -8.08
CA ASN A 61 11.48 -6.65 -9.04
C ASN A 61 12.87 -7.27 -9.07
N LYS A 62 13.43 -7.62 -7.91
CA LYS A 62 14.72 -8.30 -7.80
C LYS A 62 14.68 -9.65 -8.51
N MET A 63 13.68 -10.47 -8.23
CA MET A 63 13.51 -11.79 -8.86
C MET A 63 13.35 -11.66 -10.38
N LYS A 64 12.57 -10.69 -10.84
CA LYS A 64 12.43 -10.40 -12.27
C LYS A 64 13.76 -9.98 -12.90
N LEU A 65 14.47 -9.05 -12.26
CA LEU A 65 15.75 -8.52 -12.73
C LEU A 65 16.85 -9.60 -12.74
N GLU A 66 16.84 -10.51 -11.77
CA GLU A 66 17.72 -11.68 -11.74
C GLU A 66 17.33 -12.71 -12.82
N SER A 67 16.04 -12.89 -13.11
CA SER A 67 15.57 -13.80 -14.17
C SER A 67 15.85 -13.29 -15.58
N GLU A 68 15.80 -11.96 -15.77
CA GLU A 68 16.05 -11.28 -17.04
C GLU A 68 17.54 -10.86 -17.18
N ARG A 69 18.37 -11.16 -16.17
CA ARG A 69 19.81 -10.90 -16.22
C ARG A 69 20.42 -11.71 -17.36
N THR A 70 20.72 -11.03 -18.46
CA THR A 70 21.48 -11.60 -19.57
C THR A 70 22.84 -12.06 -19.06
N VAL A 71 23.05 -13.37 -18.97
CA VAL A 71 24.40 -13.94 -18.83
C VAL A 71 25.09 -13.80 -20.18
N ALA A 72 26.29 -13.23 -20.20
CA ALA A 72 27.07 -13.15 -21.43
C ALA A 72 27.25 -14.56 -21.99
N SER A 73 26.68 -14.84 -23.16
CA SER A 73 26.96 -16.07 -23.90
C SER A 73 28.48 -16.17 -24.04
N LYS A 74 29.07 -17.23 -23.46
CA LYS A 74 30.47 -17.58 -23.71
C LYS A 74 30.59 -17.87 -25.21
N MET A 75 30.98 -16.88 -26.01
CA MET A 75 31.43 -17.14 -27.36
C MET A 75 32.73 -17.92 -27.22
N ALA A 76 32.67 -19.23 -27.48
CA ALA A 76 33.86 -20.04 -27.66
C ALA A 76 34.53 -19.53 -28.94
N THR A 77 35.58 -18.74 -28.78
CA THR A 77 36.48 -18.37 -29.88
C THR A 77 37.14 -19.64 -30.40
N ALA A 78 36.89 -19.93 -31.68
CA ALA A 78 37.46 -21.01 -32.46
C ALA A 78 38.97 -20.82 -32.70
#